data_AF-A0AAV9NV71-F1
#
_entry.id   AF-A0AAV9NV71-F1
#
_cell.length_a   1.000
_cell.length_b   1.000
_cell.length_c   1.000
_cell.angle_alpha   90.00
_cell.angle_beta   90.00
_cell.angle_gamma   90.00
#
_symmetry.space_group_name_H-M   'P 1'
#
loop_
_entity.id
_entity.type
_entity.pdbx_description
1 polymer ?
#
loop_
_entity_poly.entity_id
_entity_poly.type
_entity_poly.pdbx_seq_one_letter_code
_entity_poly.pdbx_strand_id
1 'polypeptide(L)'
;MLWAFSIWLESVAILPQLFMLQRTGEAETITTHYLFALGAYRALYIPNWVWRYFTETTSTGGGHFDVIAVLAGIVQTVLYSDFFWIYYTKVLQGKKFNLPV
;
A
#
# COMPACT_ATOMS: atom_id res chain seq x y z
N MET A 1 -7.67 -22.09 -5.26
CA MET A 1 -6.19 -22.08 -5.05
C MET A 1 -5.52 -20.91 -5.77
N LEU A 2 -5.59 -20.81 -7.10
CA LEU A 2 -4.93 -19.72 -7.86
C LEU A 2 -5.40 -18.31 -7.48
N TRP A 3 -6.70 -18.13 -7.23
CA TRP A 3 -7.28 -16.84 -6.82
C TRP A 3 -6.78 -16.34 -5.46
N ALA A 4 -6.69 -17.23 -4.46
CA ALA A 4 -6.13 -16.85 -3.16
C ALA A 4 -4.62 -16.59 -3.27
N PHE A 5 -3.90 -17.39 -4.07
CA PHE A 5 -2.47 -17.18 -4.33
C PHE A 5 -2.20 -15.81 -4.97
N SER A 6 -2.99 -15.38 -5.96
CA SER A 6 -2.80 -14.08 -6.60
C SER A 6 -2.97 -12.92 -5.62
N ILE A 7 -3.92 -13.01 -4.69
CA ILE A 7 -4.17 -11.99 -3.66
C ILE A 7 -3.00 -11.89 -2.67
N TRP A 8 -2.48 -13.03 -2.19
CA TRP A 8 -1.32 -13.04 -1.32
C TRP A 8 -0.07 -12.52 -2.03
N LEU A 9 0.17 -12.92 -3.29
CA LEU A 9 1.31 -12.46 -4.07
C LEU A 9 1.25 -10.95 -4.33
N GLU A 10 0.08 -10.41 -4.65
CA GLU A 10 -0.14 -8.98 -4.85
C GLU A 10 0.18 -8.13 -3.61
N SER A 11 -0.08 -8.67 -2.42
CA SER A 11 0.21 -7.97 -1.16
C SER A 11 1.71 -7.72 -0.94
N VAL A 12 2.58 -8.58 -1.47
CA VAL A 12 4.04 -8.53 -1.27
C VAL A 12 4.83 -8.16 -2.53
N ALA A 13 4.19 -8.10 -3.69
CA ALA A 13 4.84 -7.88 -4.99
C ALA A 13 5.62 -6.55 -5.09
N ILE A 14 5.30 -5.57 -4.25
CA ILE A 14 5.95 -4.25 -4.24
C ILE A 14 7.30 -4.23 -3.50
N LEU A 15 7.60 -5.23 -2.67
CA LEU A 15 8.81 -5.28 -1.83
C LEU A 15 10.13 -5.12 -2.59
N PRO A 16 10.35 -5.78 -3.76
CA PRO A 16 11.62 -5.65 -4.48
C PRO A 16 11.86 -4.21 -4.97
N GLN A 17 10.80 -3.54 -5.43
CA GLN A 17 10.86 -2.16 -5.91
C GLN A 17 11.14 -1.19 -4.75
N LEU A 18 10.54 -1.44 -3.59
CA LEU A 18 10.83 -0.67 -2.37
C LEU A 18 12.29 -0.84 -1.91
N PHE A 19 12.81 -2.07 -1.93
CA PHE A 19 14.19 -2.35 -1.53
C PHE A 19 15.19 -1.69 -2.49
N MET A 20 14.90 -1.68 -3.80
CA MET A 20 15.72 -1.00 -4.79
C MET A 20 15.79 0.51 -4.50
N LEU A 21 14.67 1.16 -4.21
CA LEU A 21 14.62 2.60 -3.90
C LEU A 21 15.34 2.96 -2.60
N GLN A 22 15.27 2.10 -1.59
CA GLN A 22 16.03 2.27 -0.36
C GLN A 22 17.54 2.14 -0.59
N ARG A 23 17.96 1.23 -1.48
CA ARG A 23 19.37 0.96 -1.80
C ARG A 23 20.00 2.03 -2.67
N THR A 24 19.28 2.57 -3.65
CA THR A 24 19.82 3.57 -4.57
C THR A 24 19.95 4.94 -3.93
N GLY A 25 19.19 5.24 -2.88
CA GLY A 25 19.23 6.53 -2.17
C GLY A 25 18.74 7.73 -2.99
N GLU A 26 18.67 7.58 -4.31
CA GLU A 26 18.05 8.47 -5.27
C GLU A 26 16.68 7.89 -5.65
N ALA A 27 15.64 8.37 -4.97
CA ALA A 27 14.30 8.29 -5.52
C ALA A 27 14.09 9.58 -6.32
N GLU A 28 14.06 9.47 -7.64
CA GLU A 28 13.71 10.60 -8.50
C GLU A 28 12.36 11.15 -8.04
N THR A 29 12.22 12.48 -7.94
CA THR A 29 11.01 13.12 -7.40
C THR A 29 9.74 12.63 -8.12
N ILE A 30 9.86 12.33 -9.42
CA ILE A 30 8.80 11.76 -10.27
C ILE A 30 8.41 10.34 -9.84
N THR A 31 9.36 9.42 -9.67
CA THR A 31 9.12 8.04 -9.20
C THR A 31 8.43 8.04 -7.84
N THR A 32 8.79 9.00 -7.01
CA THR A 32 8.28 9.10 -5.64
C THR A 32 6.83 9.58 -5.59
N HIS A 33 6.46 10.58 -6.39
CA HIS A 33 5.06 11.00 -6.55
C HIS A 33 4.19 9.90 -7.17
N TYR A 34 4.72 9.15 -8.14
CA TYR A 34 4.02 8.00 -8.72
C TYR A 34 3.68 6.95 -7.66
N LEU A 35 4.66 6.55 -6.85
CA LEU A 35 4.45 5.57 -5.79
C LEU A 35 3.54 6.08 -4.68
N PHE A 36 3.58 7.38 -4.39
CA PHE A 36 2.65 8.00 -3.45
C PHE A 36 1.20 7.91 -3.95
N ALA A 37 0.94 8.26 -5.21
CA ALA A 37 -0.38 8.12 -5.82
C ALA A 37 -0.82 6.64 -5.87
N LEU A 38 0.12 5.74 -6.14
CA LEU A 38 -0.10 4.29 -6.14
C LEU A 38 -0.46 3.76 -4.73
N GLY A 39 0.20 4.22 -3.68
CA GLY A 39 -0.19 3.89 -2.32
C GLY A 39 -1.53 4.52 -1.93
N ALA A 40 -1.79 5.74 -2.39
CA ALA A 40 -2.94 6.53 -1.96
C ALA A 40 -4.25 5.95 -2.52
N TYR A 41 -4.25 5.49 -3.78
CA TYR A 41 -5.44 4.81 -4.31
C TYR A 41 -5.75 3.53 -3.51
N ARG A 42 -4.74 2.78 -3.05
CA ARG A 42 -4.92 1.59 -2.20
C ARG A 42 -5.47 1.97 -0.83
N ALA A 43 -4.96 3.03 -0.21
CA ALA A 43 -5.48 3.51 1.06
C ALA A 43 -6.96 3.94 0.94
N LEU A 44 -7.34 4.56 -0.18
CA LEU A 44 -8.74 4.94 -0.48
C LEU A 44 -9.68 3.73 -0.67
N TYR A 45 -9.14 2.55 -0.99
CA TYR A 45 -9.93 1.31 -1.03
C TYR A 45 -10.35 0.83 0.36
N ILE A 46 -9.65 1.21 1.44
CA ILE A 46 -9.98 0.78 2.80
C ILE A 46 -11.32 1.37 3.26
N PRO A 47 -11.58 2.68 3.17
CA PRO A 47 -12.92 3.23 3.41
C PRO A 47 -13.99 2.62 2.51
N ASN A 48 -13.65 2.26 1.27
CA ASN A 48 -14.58 1.59 0.36
C ASN A 48 -14.96 0.19 0.87
N TRP A 49 -14.00 -0.61 1.35
CA TRP A 49 -14.29 -1.91 1.98
C TRP A 49 -15.14 -1.76 3.23
N VAL A 50 -14.85 -0.76 4.06
CA VAL A 50 -15.65 -0.44 5.25
C VAL A 50 -17.08 -0.08 4.85
N TRP A 51 -17.26 0.78 3.84
CA TRP A 51 -18.58 1.16 3.33
C TRP A 51 -19.36 -0.04 2.77
N ARG A 52 -18.70 -0.89 1.97
CA ARG A 52 -19.30 -2.12 1.42
C ARG A 52 -19.66 -3.12 2.52
N TYR A 53 -18.83 -3.27 3.55
CA TYR A 53 -19.14 -4.10 4.71
C TYR A 53 -20.43 -3.63 5.40
N PHE A 54 -20.59 -2.34 5.66
CA PHE A 54 -21.80 -1.84 6.32
C PHE A 54 -23.05 -1.93 5.45
N THR A 55 -22.93 -1.71 4.14
CA THR A 55 -24.06 -1.64 3.20
C THR A 55 -24.48 -3.01 2.64
N GLU A 56 -23.53 -3.84 2.19
CA GLU A 56 -23.83 -5.16 1.60
C GLU A 56 -24.14 -6.23 2.66
N THR A 57 -23.53 -6.18 3.84
CA THR A 57 -23.80 -7.16 4.92
C THR A 57 -25.14 -6.91 5.62
N THR A 58 -25.62 -5.66 5.63
CA THR A 58 -26.88 -5.27 6.32
C THR A 58 -28.12 -5.38 5.43
N SER A 59 -28.02 -5.07 4.13
CA SER A 59 -29.20 -4.98 3.23
C SER A 59 -29.51 -6.26 2.45
N THR A 60 -28.53 -7.15 2.25
CA THR A 60 -28.69 -8.37 1.47
C THR A 60 -27.97 -9.48 2.23
N GLY A 61 -28.67 -10.42 2.86
CA GLY A 61 -28.10 -11.47 3.73
C GLY A 61 -27.12 -12.47 3.06
N GLY A 62 -26.49 -12.10 1.94
CA GLY A 62 -25.46 -12.82 1.21
C GLY A 62 -24.28 -11.90 0.83
N GLY A 63 -23.80 -11.08 1.76
CA GLY A 63 -22.64 -10.23 1.52
C GLY A 63 -21.39 -11.07 1.21
N HIS A 64 -20.80 -10.87 0.02
CA HIS A 64 -19.50 -11.43 -0.37
C HIS A 64 -18.36 -10.72 0.39
N PHE A 65 -18.34 -10.87 1.72
CA PHE A 65 -17.24 -10.38 2.54
C PHE A 65 -16.09 -11.38 2.51
N ASP A 66 -15.16 -11.15 1.59
CA ASP A 66 -14.04 -12.04 1.42
C ASP A 66 -12.89 -11.69 2.37
N VAL A 67 -12.84 -12.41 3.50
CA VAL A 67 -11.86 -12.20 4.58
C VAL A 67 -10.42 -12.29 4.05
N ILE A 68 -10.17 -13.13 3.04
CA ILE A 68 -8.83 -13.30 2.46
C ILE A 68 -8.40 -12.01 1.74
N ALA A 69 -9.31 -11.41 0.97
CA ALA A 69 -9.04 -10.15 0.27
C ALA A 69 -8.81 -8.99 1.25
N VAL A 70 -9.59 -8.94 2.34
CA VAL A 70 -9.45 -7.88 3.36
C VAL A 70 -8.13 -8.01 4.12
N LEU A 71 -7.78 -9.21 4.59
CA LEU A 71 -6.52 -9.43 5.32
C LEU A 71 -5.29 -9.14 4.44
N ALA A 72 -5.28 -9.62 3.20
CA ALA A 72 -4.21 -9.32 2.27
C ALA A 72 -4.14 -7.82 1.92
N GLY A 73 -5.29 -7.15 1.81
CA GLY A 73 -5.39 -5.71 1.62
C GLY A 73 -4.82 -4.90 2.79
N ILE A 74 -5.05 -5.36 4.04
CA ILE A 74 -4.45 -4.77 5.24
C ILE A 74 -2.93 -4.93 5.22
N VAL A 75 -2.43 -6.15 4.94
CA VAL A 75 -0.98 -6.41 4.83
C VAL A 75 -0.33 -5.51 3.78
N GLN A 76 -0.96 -5.40 2.60
CA GLN A 76 -0.51 -4.53 1.53
C GLN A 76 -0.45 -3.06 1.98
N THR A 77 -1.49 -2.58 2.65
CA THR A 77 -1.55 -1.21 3.19
C THR A 77 -0.44 -0.93 4.18
N VAL A 78 -0.17 -1.85 5.11
CA VAL A 78 0.91 -1.71 6.10
C VAL A 78 2.27 -1.61 5.40
N LEU A 79 2.52 -2.42 4.38
CA LEU A 79 3.75 -2.34 3.60
C LEU A 79 3.90 -1.00 2.85
N TYR A 80 2.81 -0.46 2.30
CA TYR A 80 2.81 0.90 1.73
C TYR A 80 2.97 2.00 2.79
N SER A 81 2.53 1.77 4.03
CA SER A 81 2.64 2.75 5.13
C SER A 81 4.09 3.04 5.53
N ASP A 82 4.96 2.02 5.50
CA ASP A 82 6.41 2.19 5.70
C ASP A 82 7.02 3.10 4.61
N PHE A 83 6.59 2.92 3.35
CA PHE A 83 6.98 3.80 2.25
C PHE A 83 6.47 5.23 2.45
N PHE A 84 5.21 5.41 2.85
CA PHE A 84 4.65 6.74 3.12
C PHE A 84 5.41 7.48 4.22
N TRP A 85 5.81 6.77 5.28
CA TRP A 85 6.61 7.34 6.35
C TRP A 85 7.98 7.82 5.85
N ILE A 86 8.68 6.99 5.08
CA ILE A 86 9.99 7.33 4.47
C ILE A 86 9.83 8.49 3.48
N TYR A 87 8.79 8.49 2.66
CA TYR A 87 8.48 9.57 1.73
C TYR A 87 8.27 10.90 2.45
N TYR A 88 7.39 10.90 3.46
CA TYR A 88 7.07 12.10 4.22
C TYR A 88 8.30 12.67 4.93
N THR A 89 9.13 11.81 5.52
CA THR A 89 10.36 12.26 6.19
C THR A 89 11.45 12.74 5.22
N LYS A 90 11.57 12.17 4.03
CA LYS A 90 12.62 12.52 3.05
C LYS A 90 12.23 13.70 2.15
N VAL A 91 11.01 13.74 1.62
CA VAL A 91 10.56 14.71 0.62
C VAL A 91 9.97 15.97 1.26
N LEU A 92 9.08 15.82 2.26
CA LEU A 92 8.41 16.96 2.89
C LEU A 92 9.30 17.71 3.88
N GLN A 93 10.32 17.08 4.47
CA GLN A 93 11.26 17.79 5.34
C GLN A 93 12.40 18.49 4.58
N GLY A 94 12.50 18.34 3.25
CA GLY A 94 13.49 19.04 2.41
C GLY A 94 14.95 18.83 2.84
N LYS A 95 15.25 17.80 3.64
CA LYS A 95 16.60 17.54 4.13
C LYS A 95 17.43 16.91 3.01
N LYS A 96 18.53 17.57 2.63
CA LYS A 96 19.55 17.01 1.74
C LYS A 96 20.01 15.66 2.29
N PHE A 97 20.04 14.66 1.41
CA PHE A 97 20.52 13.31 1.68
C PHE A 97 22.01 13.39 2.02
N ASN A 98 22.35 13.44 3.31
CA ASN A 98 23.70 13.25 3.81
C ASN A 98 23.65 12.14 4.85
N LEU A 99 24.23 11.00 4.51
CA LEU A 99 24.55 9.95 5.48
C LEU A 99 25.83 10.37 6.20
N PRO A 100 25.86 10.42 7.55
CA PRO A 100 27.13 10.44 8.26
C PRO A 100 27.84 9.11 8.00
N VAL A 101 29.12 9.23 7.66
CA VAL A 101 30.08 8.12 7.57
C VAL A 101 30.21 7.36 8.88
#